data_AF-A0A2E1JF74-F1
#
_entry.id   AF-A0A2E1JF74-F1
#
_cell.length_a   1.000
_cell.length_b   1.000
_cell.length_c   1.000
_cell.angle_alpha   90.00
_cell.angle_beta   90.00
_cell.angle_gamma   90.00
#
_symmetry.space_group_name_H-M   'P 1'
#
loop_
_entity.id
_entity.type
_entity.pdbx_description
1 polymer ?
#
loop_
_entity_poly.entity_id
_entity_poly.type
_entity_poly.pdbx_seq_one_letter_code
_entity_poly.pdbx_strand_id
1 'polypeptide(L)'
;MTKHALEGMAKAMRIELEPQGVDVTLINPGPHDTGFNDSMAESMWEWFGEDSLQSPNMEMFTMMRSAATTDQMDPQAVVDKLVELVEAETTKEHNIVPEDGVDELNEATGLDH
;
A
#
# COMPACT_ATOMS: atom_id res chain seq x y z
N MET A 1 7.25 5.12 6.96
CA MET A 1 8.28 4.36 7.70
C MET A 1 7.79 3.00 8.21
N THR A 2 6.63 2.91 8.88
CA THR A 2 6.14 1.63 9.46
C THR A 2 5.97 0.50 8.44
N LYS A 3 5.46 0.79 7.24
CA LYS A 3 5.32 -0.21 6.17
C LYS A 3 6.65 -0.79 5.68
N HIS A 4 7.68 0.05 5.56
CA HIS A 4 9.02 -0.41 5.16
C HIS A 4 9.69 -1.26 6.25
N ALA A 5 9.44 -0.95 7.52
CA ALA A 5 9.92 -1.78 8.63
C ALA A 5 9.24 -3.16 8.65
N LEU A 6 7.92 -3.20 8.43
CA LEU A 6 7.16 -4.46 8.29
C LEU A 6 7.69 -5.30 7.12
N GLU A 7 7.97 -4.66 5.98
CA GLU A 7 8.54 -5.32 4.82
C GLU A 7 9.93 -5.91 5.12
N GLY A 8 10.83 -5.14 5.74
CA GLY A 8 12.14 -5.65 6.16
C GLY A 8 12.04 -6.83 7.13
N MET A 9 11.10 -6.78 8.08
CA MET A 9 10.83 -7.87 9.01
C MET A 9 10.32 -9.13 8.29
N ALA A 10 9.35 -8.99 7.38
CA ALA A 10 8.79 -10.12 6.65
C ALA A 10 9.84 -10.79 5.73
N LYS A 11 10.71 -10.01 5.08
CA LYS A 11 11.81 -10.55 4.26
C LYS A 11 12.79 -11.37 5.09
N ALA A 12 13.15 -10.89 6.27
CA ALA A 12 14.00 -11.65 7.19
C ALA A 12 13.31 -12.96 7.64
N MET A 13 12.05 -12.88 8.06
CA MET A 13 11.28 -14.05 8.49
C MET A 13 11.13 -15.10 7.39
N ARG A 14 10.89 -14.68 6.14
CA ARG A 14 10.74 -15.60 5.01
C ARG A 14 11.99 -16.47 4.81
N ILE A 15 13.17 -15.87 4.89
CA ILE A 15 14.45 -16.60 4.76
C ILE A 15 14.71 -17.49 5.98
N GLU A 16 14.45 -16.98 7.19
CA GLU A 16 14.76 -17.70 8.44
C GLU A 16 13.81 -18.87 8.72
N LEU A 17 12.58 -18.83 8.19
CA LEU A 17 11.52 -19.80 8.46
C LEU A 17 11.29 -20.81 7.32
N GLU A 18 11.88 -20.59 6.14
CA GLU A 18 11.83 -21.53 5.01
C GLU A 18 12.29 -22.96 5.39
N PRO A 19 13.43 -23.17 6.10
CA PRO A 19 13.89 -24.51 6.49
C PRO A 19 12.92 -25.29 7.39
N GLN A 20 12.00 -24.58 8.07
CA GLN A 20 10.99 -25.12 8.97
C GLN A 20 9.67 -25.40 8.23
N GLY A 21 9.62 -25.14 6.92
CA GLY A 21 8.44 -25.34 6.08
C GLY A 21 7.35 -24.29 6.32
N VAL A 22 7.70 -23.10 6.81
CA VAL A 22 6.75 -22.01 7.02
C VAL A 22 6.93 -20.97 5.92
N ASP A 23 5.88 -20.75 5.14
CA ASP A 23 5.85 -19.72 4.10
C ASP A 23 5.38 -18.37 4.67
N VAL A 24 6.08 -17.30 4.30
CA VAL A 24 5.83 -15.94 4.77
C VAL A 24 5.72 -15.01 3.57
N THR A 25 4.59 -14.34 3.40
CA THR A 25 4.31 -13.48 2.24
C THR A 25 3.77 -12.12 2.64
N LEU A 26 3.97 -11.14 1.75
CA LEU A 26 3.40 -9.81 1.85
C LEU A 26 2.28 -9.63 0.82
N ILE A 27 1.18 -9.05 1.28
CA ILE A 27 0.14 -8.48 0.43
C ILE A 27 0.30 -6.96 0.42
N ASN A 28 0.27 -6.39 -0.78
CA ASN A 28 0.52 -4.97 -1.05
C ASN A 28 -0.72 -4.36 -1.72
N PRO A 29 -1.78 -4.06 -0.94
CA PRO A 29 -2.98 -3.44 -1.47
C PRO A 29 -2.75 -1.96 -1.79
N GLY A 30 -3.33 -1.51 -2.91
CA GLY A 30 -3.55 -0.11 -3.24
C GLY A 30 -4.70 0.51 -2.42
N PRO A 31 -5.21 1.69 -2.82
CA PRO A 31 -6.32 2.36 -2.14
C PRO A 31 -7.63 1.57 -2.27
N HIS A 32 -8.16 1.07 -1.14
CA HIS A 32 -9.44 0.37 -1.06
C HIS A 32 -10.38 1.04 -0.06
N ASP A 33 -11.67 1.04 -0.37
CA ASP A 33 -12.72 1.70 0.41
C ASP A 33 -12.98 1.00 1.74
N THR A 34 -12.18 1.37 2.74
CA THR A 34 -12.20 0.84 4.10
C THR A 34 -12.38 1.94 5.15
N GLY A 35 -12.47 3.20 4.71
CA GLY A 35 -12.42 4.41 5.54
C GLY A 35 -11.02 4.74 6.10
N PHE A 36 -10.02 3.86 5.91
CA PHE A 36 -8.65 4.11 6.38
C PHE A 36 -7.98 5.26 5.61
N ASN A 37 -8.12 5.29 4.29
CA ASN A 37 -7.50 6.33 3.45
C ASN A 37 -8.09 7.70 3.75
N ASP A 38 -9.41 7.79 3.92
CA ASP A 38 -10.12 9.02 4.26
C ASP A 38 -9.68 9.55 5.63
N SER A 39 -9.65 8.68 6.65
CA SER A 39 -9.20 9.07 7.99
C SER A 39 -7.75 9.56 8.00
N MET A 40 -6.86 8.87 7.25
CA MET A 40 -5.46 9.26 7.10
C MET A 40 -5.34 10.61 6.38
N ALA A 41 -6.09 10.80 5.29
CA ALA A 41 -6.13 12.01 4.50
C ALA A 41 -6.65 13.22 5.29
N GLU A 42 -7.66 13.03 6.12
CA GLU A 42 -8.25 14.09 6.95
C GLU A 42 -7.33 14.52 8.10
N SER A 43 -6.76 13.55 8.84
CA SER A 43 -5.90 13.84 10.00
C SER A 43 -4.65 14.67 9.68
N MET A 44 -4.17 14.62 8.43
CA MET A 44 -3.05 15.44 7.99
C MET A 44 -3.34 16.96 8.07
N TRP A 45 -4.59 17.37 7.81
CA TRP A 45 -4.98 18.78 7.80
C TRP A 45 -5.19 19.37 9.20
N GLU A 46 -5.15 18.56 10.25
CA GLU A 46 -5.22 19.05 11.64
C GLU A 46 -4.03 19.94 12.01
N TRP A 47 -2.88 19.74 11.34
CA TRP A 47 -1.62 20.43 11.62
C TRP A 47 -0.98 21.04 10.36
N PHE A 48 -1.55 20.77 9.18
CA PHE A 48 -1.10 21.32 7.90
C PHE A 48 -2.08 22.38 7.38
N GLY A 49 -1.57 23.55 6.99
CA GLY A 49 -2.36 24.71 6.59
C GLY A 49 -1.50 25.86 6.07
N GLU A 50 -2.08 27.04 5.86
CA GLU A 50 -1.40 28.21 5.26
C GLU A 50 -0.18 28.67 6.07
N ASP A 51 -0.25 28.56 7.39
CA ASP A 51 0.83 28.93 8.31
C ASP A 51 1.90 27.84 8.48
N SER A 52 1.72 26.68 7.86
CA SER A 52 2.70 25.59 7.98
C SER A 52 3.96 25.86 7.15
N LEU A 53 5.10 25.34 7.60
CA LEU A 53 6.36 25.41 6.84
C LEU A 53 6.29 24.78 5.45
N GLN A 54 5.29 23.92 5.22
CA GLN A 54 5.09 23.21 3.97
C GLN A 54 3.93 23.80 3.15
N SER A 55 3.40 24.96 3.52
CA SER A 55 2.31 25.63 2.79
C SER A 55 2.59 25.87 1.30
N PRO A 56 3.85 26.09 0.83
CA PRO A 56 4.14 26.15 -0.61
C PRO A 56 3.81 24.86 -1.38
N ASN A 57 3.71 23.71 -0.69
CA ASN A 57 3.42 22.40 -1.29
C ASN A 57 1.94 22.00 -1.16
N MET A 58 1.06 22.92 -0.75
CA MET A 58 -0.35 22.62 -0.46
C MET A 58 -1.11 22.00 -1.64
N GLU A 59 -0.82 22.45 -2.86
CA GLU A 59 -1.41 21.88 -4.08
C GLU A 59 -1.02 20.42 -4.28
N MET A 60 0.27 20.09 -4.12
CA MET A 60 0.77 18.72 -4.20
C MET A 60 0.11 17.82 -3.16
N PHE A 61 0.01 18.26 -1.90
CA PHE A 61 -0.65 17.47 -0.85
C PHE A 61 -2.15 17.32 -1.09
N THR A 62 -2.81 18.32 -1.68
CA THR A 62 -4.23 18.23 -2.07
C THR A 62 -4.42 17.21 -3.20
N MET A 63 -3.53 17.19 -4.19
CA MET A 63 -3.53 16.20 -5.25
C MET A 63 -3.33 14.78 -4.68
N MET A 64 -2.34 14.58 -3.82
CA MET A 64 -2.09 13.28 -3.16
C MET A 64 -3.30 12.82 -2.35
N ARG A 65 -3.95 13.75 -1.63
CA ARG A 65 -5.19 13.47 -0.90
C ARG A 65 -6.28 12.96 -1.84
N SER A 66 -6.51 13.66 -2.96
CA SER A 66 -7.51 13.26 -3.95
C SER A 66 -7.21 11.89 -4.50
N ALA A 67 -5.95 11.62 -4.89
CA ALA A 67 -5.53 10.32 -5.42
C ALA A 67 -5.75 9.17 -4.42
N ALA A 68 -5.58 9.41 -3.11
CA ALA A 68 -5.78 8.38 -2.09
C ALA A 68 -7.25 8.14 -1.70
N THR A 69 -8.16 9.09 -1.99
CA THR A 69 -9.55 9.07 -1.49
C THR A 69 -10.60 8.98 -2.60
N THR A 70 -10.21 9.20 -3.86
CA THR A 70 -11.11 9.11 -5.03
C THR A 70 -10.98 7.76 -5.71
N ASP A 71 -12.08 7.24 -6.26
CA ASP A 71 -12.12 5.97 -7.02
C ASP A 71 -11.46 4.77 -6.29
N GLN A 72 -11.63 4.71 -4.97
CA GLN A 72 -11.10 3.62 -4.14
C GLN A 72 -11.74 2.27 -4.55
N MET A 73 -10.93 1.21 -4.59
CA MET A 73 -11.36 -0.12 -5.01
C MET A 73 -12.17 -0.85 -3.93
N ASP A 74 -12.96 -1.85 -4.34
CA ASP A 74 -13.70 -2.72 -3.42
C ASP A 74 -12.72 -3.59 -2.60
N PRO A 75 -12.71 -3.49 -1.25
CA PRO A 75 -11.84 -4.30 -0.40
C PRO A 75 -12.01 -5.81 -0.56
N GLN A 76 -13.11 -6.28 -1.15
CA GLN A 76 -13.31 -7.69 -1.47
C GLN A 76 -12.16 -8.26 -2.31
N ALA A 77 -11.56 -7.48 -3.20
CA ALA A 77 -10.41 -7.92 -4.00
C ALA A 77 -9.20 -8.35 -3.13
N VAL A 78 -8.96 -7.64 -2.02
CA VAL A 78 -7.89 -7.98 -1.07
C VAL A 78 -8.26 -9.24 -0.27
N VAL A 79 -9.53 -9.38 0.11
CA VAL A 79 -10.02 -10.57 0.82
C VAL A 79 -9.87 -11.81 -0.05
N ASP A 80 -10.26 -11.74 -1.31
CA ASP A 80 -10.14 -12.85 -2.26
C ASP A 80 -8.67 -13.24 -2.44
N LYS A 81 -7.76 -12.26 -2.55
CA LYS A 81 -6.33 -12.52 -2.64
C LYS A 81 -5.76 -13.16 -1.37
N LEU A 82 -6.23 -12.75 -0.19
CA LEU A 82 -5.82 -13.37 1.07
C LEU A 82 -6.24 -14.84 1.15
N VAL A 83 -7.46 -15.17 0.71
CA VAL A 83 -7.93 -16.57 0.65
C VAL A 83 -7.04 -17.39 -0.29
N GLU A 84 -6.77 -16.88 -1.50
CA GLU A 84 -5.87 -17.52 -2.47
C GLU A 84 -4.49 -17.80 -1.85
N LEU A 85 -3.89 -16.82 -1.19
CA LEU A 85 -2.54 -16.95 -0.61
C LEU A 85 -2.48 -17.93 0.56
N VAL A 86 -3.54 -18.03 1.36
CA VAL A 86 -3.61 -18.98 2.50
C VAL A 86 -3.79 -20.42 2.02
N GLU A 87 -4.46 -20.62 0.88
CA GLU A 87 -4.67 -21.94 0.28
C GLU A 87 -3.51 -22.41 -0.61
N ALA A 88 -2.59 -21.51 -0.97
CA ALA A 88 -1.45 -21.81 -1.82
C ALA A 88 -0.43 -22.73 -1.12
N GLU A 89 0.15 -23.67 -1.87
CA GLU A 89 1.27 -24.49 -1.37
C GLU A 89 2.54 -23.66 -1.14
N THR A 90 2.77 -22.67 -1.99
CA THR A 90 3.85 -21.68 -1.86
C THR A 90 3.40 -20.35 -2.47
N THR A 91 3.88 -19.25 -1.92
CA THR A 91 3.49 -17.89 -2.31
C THR A 91 4.67 -17.12 -2.90
N LYS A 92 4.39 -16.01 -3.59
CA LYS A 92 5.41 -15.01 -3.94
C LYS A 92 5.73 -14.16 -2.71
N GLU A 93 6.91 -13.52 -2.68
CA GLU A 93 7.28 -12.59 -1.61
C GLU A 93 6.33 -11.39 -1.54
N HIS A 94 6.00 -10.82 -2.69
CA HIS A 94 5.14 -9.65 -2.85
C HIS A 94 3.94 -9.96 -3.74
N ASN A 95 2.74 -9.59 -3.28
CA ASN A 95 1.50 -9.75 -4.02
C ASN A 95 0.77 -8.41 -4.07
N ILE A 96 0.90 -7.71 -5.20
CA ILE A 96 0.27 -6.40 -5.44
C ILE A 96 -1.22 -6.60 -5.74
N VAL A 97 -2.07 -5.75 -5.16
CA VAL A 97 -3.51 -5.74 -5.44
C VAL A 97 -3.94 -4.30 -5.74
N PRO A 98 -4.33 -3.95 -6.98
CA PRO A 98 -4.50 -4.84 -8.14
C PRO A 98 -3.15 -5.25 -8.77
N GLU A 99 -3.14 -6.31 -9.59
CA GLU A 99 -1.90 -6.91 -10.09
C GLU A 99 -1.09 -5.97 -11.02
N ASP A 100 -1.78 -5.07 -11.71
CA ASP A 100 -1.25 -4.02 -12.59
C ASP A 100 -0.91 -2.72 -11.86
N GLY A 101 -1.11 -2.64 -10.54
CA GLY A 101 -0.92 -1.40 -9.78
C GLY A 101 0.50 -0.84 -9.81
N VAL A 102 1.52 -1.66 -10.14
CA VAL A 102 2.89 -1.18 -10.37
C VAL A 102 3.02 -0.48 -11.71
N ASP A 103 2.40 -1.05 -12.76
CA ASP A 103 2.42 -0.48 -14.10
C ASP A 103 1.66 0.86 -14.11
N GLU A 104 0.49 0.91 -13.48
CA GLU A 104 -0.29 2.15 -13.30
C GLU A 104 0.51 3.23 -12.56
N LEU A 105 1.25 2.85 -11.51
CA LEU A 105 2.08 3.79 -10.75
C LEU A 105 3.25 4.31 -11.59
N ASN A 106 3.89 3.45 -12.36
CA ASN A 106 5.00 3.81 -13.25
C ASN A 106 4.52 4.78 -14.34
N GLU A 107 3.36 4.51 -14.95
CA GLU A 107 2.73 5.40 -15.93
C GLU A 107 2.38 6.77 -15.32
N ALA A 108 1.78 6.79 -14.13
CA ALA A 108 1.40 8.02 -13.45
C ALA A 108 2.60 8.88 -13.01
N THR A 109 3.73 8.25 -12.71
CA THR A 109 4.94 8.93 -12.22
C THR A 109 5.97 9.21 -13.31
N GLY A 110 5.81 8.65 -14.51
CA GLY A 110 6.78 8.73 -15.61
C GLY A 110 8.08 8.00 -15.30
N LEU A 111 8.05 7.05 -14.36
CA LEU A 111 9.18 6.21 -13.98
C LEU A 111 9.15 4.94 -14.82
N ASP A 112 9.76 4.97 -16.01
CA ASP A 112 10.08 3.76 -16.77
C ASP A 112 11.26 3.05 -16.08
N HIS A 113 11.00 1.88 -15.48
CA HIS A 113 12.04 0.97 -14.95
C HIS A 113 12.04 -0.35 -15.72
#